data_AF-A0A931UPA9-F1
#
_entry.id   AF-A0A931UPA9-F1
#
_cell.length_a   1.000
_cell.length_b   1.000
_cell.length_c   1.000
_cell.angle_alpha   90.00
_cell.angle_beta   90.00
_cell.angle_gamma   90.00
#
_symmetry.space_group_name_H-M   'P 1'
#
loop_
_entity.id
_entity.type
_entity.pdbx_description
1 polymer ?
#
loop_
_entity_poly.entity_id
_entity_poly.type
_entity_poly.pdbx_seq_one_letter_code
_entity_poly.pdbx_strand_id
1 'polypeptide(L)'
;IRKVTIQRGHNPRRFVLYAFGGAGPLHGGAYGRAVGCPAAVIPAFASEFSAFGIAGSDVMTVQEASEPMRAPLDLDRLNALYARLAGAAAGELHENGIAEPDMYFLRFMRLRYRGQVHEVRTPVPGGRLEEAEEARVIEAFEQLYEQRYGGGAAYRQAGIQALTYQVQGFGRLHRPSLVRYPRAAPDPRAALKERPRSTPASGSRTDTRSPGPPSSRRWTRRCSSTRGNAPRWTSTATSCWTWEAGGDTPASSHRGGAAMTRLWTRTVATVGIAALLVAGLAASTLAADKLTIRLSWKIKGEFAPLFVAVDRGYYKEQGLDVQVLEGAGAATALKLIANGNDAFGYLGAVEAAQAVSEGLPVKMVANYIKKMPISLVSWPELPLRHPKDLEGKTIAVTPGDSFLRILPAFAKTHGVDQSKIKLASMDPSGRITMFLQKKADILSTYLTNDLPVAEDKAGVKFNTFHIYDWGFNLVGHGLVTSHDFIKKNPDVVQKVVAATSKAMVFTQERPDDAAKSIVKYFPKFLNERVTAVQVRITNTLMTSPKTAGKPVGWNSPEEWSGMLELLHSTGTIKTRKPDDAYYTNEFVK
;
A
#
# COMPACT_ATOMS: atom_id res chain seq x y z
N ILE A 1 11.39 5.38 7.47
CA ILE A 1 12.62 4.56 7.61
C ILE A 1 12.37 3.38 8.54
N ARG A 2 12.31 3.57 9.88
CA ARG A 2 12.13 2.47 10.86
C ARG A 2 11.02 1.45 10.52
N LYS A 3 9.80 1.92 10.22
CA LYS A 3 8.67 1.05 9.84
C LYS A 3 8.99 0.15 8.64
N VAL A 4 9.48 0.73 7.54
CA VAL A 4 9.77 0.00 6.29
C VAL A 4 10.94 -0.97 6.44
N THR A 5 11.98 -0.59 7.18
CA THR A 5 13.18 -1.42 7.39
C THR A 5 12.89 -2.59 8.33
N ILE A 6 12.22 -2.35 9.46
CA ILE A 6 11.89 -3.41 10.44
C ILE A 6 10.84 -4.37 9.89
N GLN A 7 9.82 -3.87 9.16
CA GLN A 7 8.81 -4.74 8.54
C GLN A 7 9.38 -5.69 7.48
N ARG A 8 10.60 -5.40 6.98
CA ARG A 8 11.36 -6.29 6.09
C ARG A 8 12.37 -7.17 6.84
N GLY A 9 12.29 -7.24 8.17
CA GLY A 9 13.17 -8.05 9.00
C GLY A 9 14.57 -7.46 9.25
N HIS A 10 14.82 -6.20 8.86
CA HIS A 10 16.15 -5.59 8.98
C HIS A 10 16.27 -4.68 10.20
N ASN A 11 17.39 -4.78 10.92
CA ASN A 11 17.74 -3.88 12.03
C ASN A 11 18.49 -2.64 11.51
N PRO A 12 17.90 -1.43 11.55
CA PRO A 12 18.52 -0.20 11.01
C PRO A 12 19.89 0.15 11.62
N ARG A 13 20.17 -0.32 12.84
CA ARG A 13 21.45 -0.07 13.53
C ARG A 13 22.64 -0.75 12.87
N ARG A 14 22.40 -1.73 11.99
CA ARG A 14 23.45 -2.42 11.21
C ARG A 14 23.68 -1.77 9.84
N PHE A 15 23.04 -0.65 9.55
CA PHE A 15 23.10 0.00 8.23
C PHE A 15 23.62 1.43 8.31
N VAL A 16 24.26 1.85 7.23
CA VAL A 16 24.61 3.25 6.98
C VAL A 16 23.44 3.94 6.28
N LEU A 17 23.07 5.13 6.72
CA LEU A 17 22.01 5.91 6.10
C LEU A 17 22.53 6.63 4.86
N TYR A 18 22.04 6.25 3.67
CA TYR A 18 22.38 6.96 2.43
C TYR A 18 21.34 8.06 2.16
N ALA A 19 21.72 9.33 2.20
CA ALA A 19 20.81 10.48 2.11
C ALA A 19 21.08 11.34 0.87
N PHE A 20 20.06 11.46 0.02
CA PHE A 20 20.07 12.22 -1.24
C PHE A 20 18.68 12.80 -1.57
N GLY A 21 18.57 13.54 -2.66
CA GLY A 21 17.39 14.34 -3.04
C GLY A 21 17.45 15.75 -2.48
N GLY A 22 16.56 16.63 -2.93
CA GLY A 22 16.63 18.08 -2.64
C GLY A 22 16.80 18.44 -1.15
N ALA A 23 15.93 17.90 -0.27
CA ALA A 23 16.00 18.16 1.18
C ALA A 23 16.54 16.97 2.00
N GLY A 24 16.88 15.84 1.36
CA GLY A 24 17.28 14.61 2.05
C GLY A 24 18.52 14.79 2.94
N PRO A 25 19.62 15.35 2.42
CA PRO A 25 20.83 15.62 3.20
C PRO A 25 20.61 16.52 4.42
N LEU A 26 19.71 17.50 4.34
CA LEU A 26 19.41 18.43 5.43
C LEU A 26 18.87 17.72 6.68
N HIS A 27 18.11 16.63 6.47
CA HIS A 27 17.48 15.88 7.57
C HIS A 27 18.19 14.55 7.87
N GLY A 28 19.14 14.13 7.03
CA GLY A 28 19.81 12.83 7.13
C GLY A 28 20.42 12.57 8.50
N GLY A 29 21.10 13.55 9.10
CA GLY A 29 21.69 13.43 10.43
C GLY A 29 20.65 13.17 11.53
N ALA A 30 19.56 13.94 11.54
CA ALA A 30 18.49 13.81 12.54
C ALA A 30 17.76 12.47 12.39
N TYR A 31 17.44 12.06 11.16
CA TYR A 31 16.79 10.79 10.89
C TYR A 31 17.68 9.59 11.19
N GLY A 32 18.97 9.65 10.82
CA GLY A 32 19.95 8.61 11.11
C GLY A 32 20.08 8.36 12.61
N ARG A 33 20.19 9.43 13.40
CA ARG A 33 20.20 9.35 14.86
C ARG A 33 18.90 8.74 15.42
N ALA A 34 17.74 9.18 14.94
CA ALA A 34 16.44 8.70 15.42
C ALA A 34 16.19 7.21 15.15
N VAL A 35 16.75 6.65 14.06
CA VAL A 35 16.63 5.21 13.75
C VAL A 35 17.81 4.38 14.28
N GLY A 36 18.86 5.03 14.77
CA GLY A 36 20.04 4.40 15.34
C GLY A 36 21.08 3.95 14.31
N CYS A 37 21.11 4.53 13.10
CA CYS A 37 22.18 4.24 12.14
C CYS A 37 23.51 4.82 12.66
N PRO A 38 24.62 4.05 12.65
CA PRO A 38 25.92 4.50 13.14
C PRO A 38 26.59 5.56 12.25
N ALA A 39 26.22 5.62 10.97
CA ALA A 39 26.79 6.57 10.02
C ALA A 39 25.77 6.97 8.95
N ALA A 40 26.06 8.07 8.25
CA ALA A 40 25.34 8.48 7.06
C ALA A 40 26.31 8.81 5.92
N VAL A 41 25.91 8.49 4.69
CA VAL A 41 26.61 8.88 3.45
C VAL A 41 25.72 9.88 2.72
N ILE A 42 26.28 11.05 2.46
CA ILE A 42 25.65 12.11 1.68
C ILE A 42 26.53 12.34 0.45
N PRO A 43 26.06 12.00 -0.77
CA PRO A 43 26.80 12.27 -1.99
C PRO A 43 27.03 13.77 -2.19
N ALA A 44 28.14 14.16 -2.81
CA ALA A 44 28.42 15.58 -3.08
C ALA A 44 27.35 16.22 -3.99
N PHE A 45 26.80 15.44 -4.92
CA PHE A 45 25.69 15.78 -5.83
C PHE A 45 24.35 15.25 -5.30
N ALA A 46 24.17 15.23 -3.98
CA ALA A 46 22.98 14.65 -3.37
C ALA A 46 21.67 15.27 -3.89
N SER A 47 21.64 16.57 -4.20
CA SER A 47 20.46 17.24 -4.76
C SER A 47 20.12 16.76 -6.18
N GLU A 48 21.12 16.37 -6.97
CA GLU A 48 20.99 15.92 -8.37
C GLU A 48 21.10 14.39 -8.51
N PHE A 49 21.15 13.65 -7.40
CA PHE A 49 21.43 12.21 -7.39
C PHE A 49 20.47 11.40 -8.27
N SER A 50 19.20 11.81 -8.37
CA SER A 50 18.22 11.17 -9.25
C SER A 50 18.54 11.39 -10.73
N ALA A 51 19.01 12.58 -11.11
CA ALA A 51 19.42 12.88 -12.48
C ALA A 51 20.70 12.12 -12.85
N PHE A 52 21.65 12.03 -11.92
CA PHE A 52 22.83 11.18 -12.06
C PHE A 52 22.45 9.70 -12.22
N GLY A 53 21.49 9.23 -11.43
CA GLY A 53 20.95 7.87 -11.54
C GLY A 53 20.39 7.58 -12.92
N ILE A 54 19.58 8.49 -13.48
CA ILE A 54 19.04 8.34 -14.85
C ILE A 54 20.17 8.34 -15.89
N ALA A 55 21.12 9.27 -15.78
CA ALA A 55 22.23 9.38 -16.73
C ALA A 55 23.22 8.20 -16.67
N GLY A 56 23.32 7.52 -15.52
CA GLY A 56 24.24 6.41 -15.29
C GLY A 56 23.60 5.02 -15.25
N SER A 57 22.28 4.91 -15.45
CA SER A 57 21.58 3.62 -15.47
C SER A 57 21.55 3.06 -16.89
N ASP A 58 21.72 1.75 -16.99
CA ASP A 58 21.61 1.04 -18.26
C ASP A 58 20.15 1.08 -18.76
N VAL A 59 19.94 1.16 -20.08
CA VAL A 59 18.60 1.06 -20.67
C VAL A 59 18.09 -0.35 -20.41
N MET A 60 16.85 -0.51 -19.97
CA MET A 60 16.32 -1.82 -19.57
C MET A 60 14.98 -2.10 -20.25
N THR A 61 14.87 -3.28 -20.86
CA THR A 61 13.61 -3.88 -21.32
C THR A 61 13.31 -5.15 -20.52
N VAL A 62 12.03 -5.50 -20.42
CA VAL A 62 11.58 -6.73 -19.77
C VAL A 62 10.61 -7.45 -20.69
N GLN A 63 10.96 -8.69 -21.04
CA GLN A 63 10.10 -9.60 -21.78
C GLN A 63 9.66 -10.73 -20.87
N GLU A 64 8.35 -11.01 -20.85
CA GLU A 64 7.75 -12.07 -20.03
C GLU A 64 6.85 -12.99 -20.86
N ALA A 65 6.82 -14.27 -20.50
CA ALA A 65 5.85 -15.24 -21.01
C ALA A 65 5.30 -16.10 -19.87
N SER A 66 4.03 -16.48 -19.98
CA SER A 66 3.35 -17.35 -19.02
C SER A 66 3.08 -18.71 -19.66
N GLU A 67 3.88 -19.71 -19.32
CA GLU A 67 3.83 -21.06 -19.89
C GLU A 67 4.04 -22.11 -18.80
N PRO A 68 2.97 -22.59 -18.14
CA PRO A 68 3.13 -23.47 -16.98
C PRO A 68 3.92 -24.76 -17.31
N MET A 69 5.00 -25.01 -16.56
CA MET A 69 5.78 -26.24 -16.59
C MET A 69 5.92 -26.83 -15.19
N ARG A 70 6.20 -28.12 -15.12
CA ARG A 70 6.38 -28.87 -13.87
C ARG A 70 7.78 -29.44 -13.87
N ALA A 71 8.49 -29.39 -12.74
CA ALA A 71 9.78 -30.05 -12.61
C ALA A 71 9.60 -31.60 -12.57
N PRO A 72 10.51 -32.38 -13.19
CA PRO A 72 11.65 -31.93 -14.00
C PRO A 72 11.19 -31.22 -15.29
N LEU A 73 11.82 -30.10 -15.60
CA LEU A 73 11.39 -29.17 -16.64
C LEU A 73 11.74 -29.72 -18.04
N ASP A 74 10.89 -29.41 -19.01
CA ASP A 74 11.21 -29.64 -20.42
C ASP A 74 12.26 -28.62 -20.88
N LEU A 75 13.53 -29.03 -20.86
CA LEU A 75 14.68 -28.15 -21.10
C LEU A 75 14.76 -27.65 -22.54
N ASP A 76 14.36 -28.45 -23.54
CA ASP A 76 14.34 -28.00 -24.93
C ASP A 76 13.30 -26.90 -25.12
N ARG A 77 12.10 -27.10 -24.55
CA ARG A 77 11.06 -26.08 -24.54
C ARG A 77 11.48 -24.83 -23.77
N LEU A 78 12.14 -24.98 -22.62
CA LEU A 78 12.60 -23.87 -21.81
C LEU A 78 13.70 -23.05 -22.50
N ASN A 79 14.64 -23.72 -23.18
CA ASN A 79 15.69 -23.08 -23.96
C ASN A 79 15.10 -22.31 -25.15
N ALA A 80 14.15 -22.90 -25.89
CA ALA A 80 13.45 -22.22 -26.98
C ALA A 80 12.68 -20.99 -26.49
N LEU A 81 12.03 -21.10 -25.33
CA LEU A 81 11.32 -19.99 -24.70
C LEU A 81 12.25 -18.83 -24.35
N TYR A 82 13.38 -19.10 -23.70
CA TYR A 82 14.35 -18.06 -23.35
C TYR A 82 15.04 -17.45 -24.58
N ALA A 83 15.29 -18.23 -25.64
CA ALA A 83 15.80 -17.71 -26.90
C ALA A 83 14.82 -16.72 -27.54
N ARG A 84 13.52 -17.07 -27.57
CA ARG A 84 12.46 -16.16 -28.07
C ARG A 84 12.37 -14.88 -27.25
N LEU A 85 12.35 -14.98 -25.92
CA LEU A 85 12.29 -13.81 -25.04
C LEU A 85 13.55 -12.93 -25.14
N ALA A 86 14.72 -13.54 -25.27
CA ALA A 86 15.97 -12.82 -25.48
C ALA A 86 16.00 -12.11 -26.84
N GLY A 87 15.50 -12.75 -27.91
CA GLY A 87 15.37 -12.12 -29.22
C GLY A 87 14.43 -10.91 -29.21
N ALA A 88 13.29 -11.02 -28.54
CA ALA A 88 12.38 -9.88 -28.36
C ALA A 88 13.02 -8.74 -27.56
N ALA A 89 13.74 -9.06 -26.49
CA ALA A 89 14.45 -8.06 -25.68
C ALA A 89 15.59 -7.38 -26.47
N ALA A 90 16.34 -8.14 -27.27
CA ALA A 90 17.39 -7.61 -28.14
C ALA A 90 16.80 -6.69 -29.22
N GLY A 91 15.68 -7.07 -29.84
CA GLY A 91 14.97 -6.25 -30.82
C GLY A 91 14.56 -4.90 -30.24
N GLU A 92 13.97 -4.88 -29.05
CA GLU A 92 13.59 -3.64 -28.39
C GLU A 92 14.81 -2.77 -28.01
N LEU A 93 15.90 -3.37 -27.53
CA LEU A 93 17.14 -2.63 -27.25
C LEU A 93 17.74 -2.03 -28.53
N HIS A 94 17.67 -2.76 -29.64
CA HIS A 94 18.14 -2.28 -30.94
C HIS A 94 17.31 -1.10 -31.44
N GLU A 95 15.98 -1.16 -31.31
CA GLU A 95 15.07 -0.04 -31.61
C GLU A 95 15.37 1.20 -30.75
N ASN A 96 15.87 0.99 -29.53
CA ASN A 96 16.33 2.06 -28.64
C ASN A 96 17.79 2.52 -28.91
N GLY A 97 18.40 2.09 -30.02
CA GLY A 97 19.72 2.54 -30.46
C GLY A 97 20.89 1.92 -29.69
N ILE A 98 20.69 0.81 -28.99
CA ILE A 98 21.75 0.07 -28.31
C ILE A 98 22.40 -0.92 -29.27
N ALA A 99 23.73 -0.95 -29.34
CA ALA A 99 24.47 -1.91 -30.13
C ALA A 99 24.59 -3.26 -29.41
N GLU A 100 24.60 -4.38 -30.15
CA GLU A 100 24.69 -5.73 -29.56
C GLU A 100 25.85 -5.92 -28.55
N PRO A 101 27.07 -5.39 -28.77
CA PRO A 101 28.17 -5.53 -27.80
C PRO A 101 27.89 -4.86 -26.44
N ASP A 102 26.99 -3.89 -26.42
CA ASP A 102 26.57 -3.18 -25.22
C ASP A 102 25.37 -3.85 -24.53
N MET A 103 24.81 -4.91 -25.13
CA MET A 103 23.68 -5.63 -24.57
C MET A 103 24.12 -6.74 -23.60
N TYR A 104 23.36 -6.91 -22.52
CA TYR A 104 23.44 -8.10 -21.68
C TYR A 104 22.07 -8.48 -21.14
N PHE A 105 21.87 -9.77 -20.87
CA PHE A 105 20.56 -10.31 -20.52
C PHE A 105 20.61 -11.06 -19.19
N LEU A 106 19.61 -10.83 -18.34
CA LEU A 106 19.37 -11.58 -17.12
C LEU A 106 18.09 -12.38 -17.27
N ARG A 107 18.11 -13.64 -16.83
CA ARG A 107 16.97 -14.54 -16.93
C ARG A 107 16.41 -14.84 -15.56
N PHE A 108 15.09 -14.92 -15.46
CA PHE A 108 14.39 -15.29 -14.24
C PHE A 108 13.23 -16.21 -14.55
N MET A 109 12.85 -17.00 -13.57
CA MET A 109 11.69 -17.87 -13.58
C MET A 109 10.93 -17.72 -12.26
N ARG A 110 9.60 -17.67 -12.34
CA ARG A 110 8.72 -17.65 -11.17
C ARG A 110 8.32 -19.07 -10.83
N LEU A 111 8.87 -19.54 -9.71
CA LEU A 111 8.71 -20.89 -9.20
C LEU A 111 7.85 -20.91 -7.94
N ARG A 112 7.12 -22.00 -7.74
CA ARG A 112 6.38 -22.28 -6.50
C ARG A 112 6.29 -23.78 -6.26
N TYR A 113 6.06 -24.19 -5.02
CA TYR A 113 5.64 -25.56 -4.74
C TYR A 113 4.19 -25.78 -5.21
N ARG A 114 3.85 -27.00 -5.63
CA ARG A 114 2.47 -27.30 -6.06
C ARG A 114 1.49 -27.07 -4.91
N GLY A 115 0.28 -26.64 -5.26
CA GLY A 115 -0.77 -26.26 -4.31
C GLY A 115 -0.57 -24.89 -3.65
N GLN A 116 0.59 -24.24 -3.84
CA GLN A 116 0.83 -22.91 -3.31
C GLN A 116 0.43 -21.82 -4.32
N VAL A 117 0.09 -20.64 -3.81
CA VAL A 117 -0.31 -19.48 -4.62
C VAL A 117 0.86 -18.52 -4.82
N HIS A 118 1.79 -18.44 -3.86
CA HIS A 118 2.90 -17.49 -3.90
C HIS A 118 4.05 -18.00 -4.75
N GLU A 119 4.53 -17.14 -5.64
CA GLU A 119 5.67 -17.39 -6.51
C GLU A 119 6.92 -16.69 -5.99
N VAL A 120 8.04 -17.39 -6.11
CA VAL A 120 9.38 -16.87 -5.84
C VAL A 120 10.07 -16.66 -7.18
N ARG A 121 10.45 -15.40 -7.42
CA ARG A 121 11.26 -15.02 -8.57
C ARG A 121 12.67 -15.52 -8.35
N THR A 122 13.08 -16.49 -9.16
CA THR A 122 14.33 -17.22 -9.04
C THR A 122 15.23 -16.88 -10.24
N PRO A 123 16.51 -16.52 -10.02
CA PRO A 123 17.45 -16.28 -11.11
C PRO A 123 17.71 -17.57 -11.89
N VAL A 124 17.87 -17.44 -13.22
CA VAL A 124 18.18 -18.54 -14.13
C VAL A 124 19.52 -18.26 -14.81
N PRO A 125 20.45 -19.23 -14.87
CA PRO A 125 21.72 -19.06 -15.57
C PRO A 125 21.55 -18.65 -17.04
N GLY A 126 22.54 -17.90 -17.55
CA GLY A 126 22.69 -17.68 -18.99
C GLY A 126 23.18 -18.95 -19.69
N GLY A 127 23.19 -18.93 -21.04
CA GLY A 127 23.62 -20.09 -21.85
C GLY A 127 22.51 -21.09 -22.13
N ARG A 128 22.86 -22.28 -22.62
CA ARG A 128 21.90 -23.39 -22.77
C ARG A 128 21.70 -24.03 -21.40
N LEU A 129 20.45 -24.25 -21.02
CA LEU A 129 20.09 -24.92 -19.77
C LEU A 129 20.13 -26.43 -19.98
N GLU A 130 20.94 -27.11 -19.18
CA GLU A 130 21.01 -28.55 -19.05
C GLU A 130 20.55 -28.96 -17.63
N GLU A 131 20.52 -30.26 -17.34
CA GLU A 131 20.04 -30.79 -16.06
C GLU A 131 20.79 -30.20 -14.85
N ALA A 132 22.09 -29.91 -15.02
CA ALA A 132 22.92 -29.30 -13.99
C ALA A 132 22.49 -27.84 -13.69
N GLU A 133 22.10 -27.06 -14.70
CA GLU A 133 21.57 -25.71 -14.48
C GLU A 133 20.19 -25.74 -13.86
N GLU A 134 19.33 -26.69 -14.26
CA GLU A 134 18.02 -26.86 -13.64
C GLU A 134 18.16 -27.14 -12.13
N ALA A 135 19.05 -28.06 -11.74
CA ALA A 135 19.31 -28.37 -10.34
C ALA A 135 19.74 -27.12 -9.54
N ARG A 136 20.61 -26.28 -10.11
CA ARG A 136 21.04 -25.02 -9.48
C ARG A 136 19.91 -24.01 -9.35
N VAL A 137 19.02 -23.93 -10.35
CA VAL A 137 17.84 -23.06 -10.28
C VAL A 137 16.87 -23.54 -9.20
N ILE A 138 16.64 -24.85 -9.11
CA ILE A 138 15.81 -25.45 -8.06
C ILE A 138 16.41 -25.12 -6.68
N GLU A 139 17.71 -25.35 -6.48
CA GLU A 139 18.38 -25.04 -5.22
C GLU A 139 18.26 -23.55 -4.84
N ALA A 140 18.50 -22.65 -5.81
CA ALA A 140 18.35 -21.21 -5.60
C ALA A 140 16.91 -20.84 -5.22
N PHE A 141 15.91 -21.49 -5.83
CA PHE A 141 14.51 -21.32 -5.46
C PHE A 141 14.25 -21.71 -4.01
N GLU A 142 14.73 -22.87 -3.57
CA GLU A 142 14.50 -23.35 -2.21
C GLU A 142 15.15 -22.41 -1.17
N GLN A 143 16.38 -21.96 -1.41
CA GLN A 143 17.07 -21.02 -0.54
C GLN A 143 16.31 -19.68 -0.45
N LEU A 144 15.88 -19.14 -1.59
CA LEU A 144 15.08 -17.90 -1.63
C LEU A 144 13.72 -18.06 -0.97
N TYR A 145 13.11 -19.25 -1.10
CA TYR A 145 11.85 -19.59 -0.47
C TYR A 145 11.99 -19.62 1.05
N GLU A 146 12.96 -20.36 1.59
CA GLU A 146 13.21 -20.44 3.04
C GLU A 146 13.64 -19.09 3.61
N GLN A 147 14.43 -18.29 2.88
CA GLN A 147 14.77 -16.92 3.30
C GLN A 147 13.53 -16.04 3.45
N ARG A 148 12.53 -16.21 2.57
CA ARG A 148 11.29 -15.41 2.57
C ARG A 148 10.26 -15.91 3.58
N TYR A 149 10.13 -17.21 3.76
CA TYR A 149 9.04 -17.83 4.53
C TYR A 149 9.48 -18.51 5.84
N GLY A 150 10.77 -18.56 6.12
CA GLY A 150 11.37 -19.18 7.31
C GLY A 150 12.18 -20.43 6.98
N GLY A 151 13.26 -20.66 7.72
CA GLY A 151 14.09 -21.87 7.57
C GLY A 151 13.27 -23.14 7.78
N GLY A 152 13.37 -24.09 6.83
CA GLY A 152 12.58 -25.32 6.85
C GLY A 152 11.15 -25.22 6.28
N ALA A 153 10.73 -24.05 5.78
CA ALA A 153 9.41 -23.89 5.15
C ALA A 153 9.29 -24.52 3.75
N ALA A 154 10.41 -24.97 3.17
CA ALA A 154 10.47 -25.61 1.86
C ALA A 154 9.70 -26.93 1.82
N TYR A 155 8.66 -27.03 0.99
CA TYR A 155 7.85 -28.24 0.86
C TYR A 155 8.24 -29.06 -0.37
N ARG A 156 9.44 -29.65 -0.32
CA ARG A 156 10.08 -30.38 -1.43
C ARG A 156 9.20 -31.49 -2.03
N GLN A 157 8.44 -32.17 -1.18
CA GLN A 157 7.55 -33.28 -1.57
C GLN A 157 6.35 -32.85 -2.43
N ALA A 158 5.92 -31.58 -2.36
CA ALA A 158 4.85 -31.09 -3.24
C ALA A 158 5.26 -31.02 -4.71
N GLY A 159 6.55 -31.05 -5.02
CA GLY A 159 7.06 -30.79 -6.36
C GLY A 159 6.97 -29.31 -6.74
N ILE A 160 7.69 -28.95 -7.79
CA ILE A 160 7.88 -27.56 -8.20
C ILE A 160 7.11 -27.28 -9.50
N GLN A 161 6.54 -26.08 -9.59
CA GLN A 161 5.86 -25.56 -10.77
C GLN A 161 6.45 -24.21 -11.17
N ALA A 162 6.80 -24.09 -12.45
CA ALA A 162 7.14 -22.83 -13.10
C ALA A 162 5.92 -22.26 -13.82
N LEU A 163 5.68 -20.96 -13.71
CA LEU A 163 4.53 -20.31 -14.35
C LEU A 163 4.95 -19.23 -15.33
N THR A 164 5.82 -18.33 -14.87
CA THR A 164 6.22 -17.14 -15.63
C THR A 164 7.73 -17.10 -15.79
N TYR A 165 8.17 -16.79 -17.00
CA TYR A 165 9.57 -16.69 -17.38
C TYR A 165 9.83 -15.27 -17.85
N GLN A 166 10.97 -14.73 -17.46
CA GLN A 166 11.31 -13.34 -17.69
C GLN A 166 12.73 -13.25 -18.23
N VAL A 167 12.93 -12.46 -19.28
CA VAL A 167 14.24 -11.96 -19.70
C VAL A 167 14.26 -10.46 -19.48
N GLN A 168 15.27 -9.99 -18.77
CA GLN A 168 15.58 -8.58 -18.64
C GLN A 168 16.75 -8.28 -19.56
N GLY A 169 16.53 -7.49 -20.60
CA GLY A 169 17.58 -7.00 -21.49
C GLY A 169 18.08 -5.66 -20.99
N PHE A 170 19.40 -5.48 -20.97
CA PHE A 170 20.06 -4.26 -20.57
C PHE A 170 20.97 -3.76 -21.70
N GLY A 171 20.92 -2.48 -21.99
CA GLY A 171 21.87 -1.76 -22.84
C GLY A 171 22.78 -0.90 -21.99
N ARG A 172 24.08 -1.20 -22.01
CA ARG A 172 25.09 -0.44 -21.28
C ARG A 172 25.18 0.96 -21.84
N LEU A 173 24.94 1.95 -20.99
CA LEU A 173 25.20 3.34 -21.34
C LEU A 173 26.58 3.74 -20.84
N HIS A 174 27.22 4.66 -21.55
CA HIS A 174 28.48 5.24 -21.10
C HIS A 174 28.28 5.95 -19.76
N ARG A 175 28.79 5.36 -18.68
CA ARG A 175 28.62 5.90 -17.34
C ARG A 175 29.49 7.14 -17.17
N PRO A 176 28.95 8.24 -16.59
CA PRO A 176 29.75 9.42 -16.31
C PRO A 176 30.91 9.08 -15.37
N SER A 177 32.12 9.50 -15.73
CA SER A 177 33.29 9.36 -14.85
C SER A 177 33.11 10.24 -13.61
N LEU A 178 33.26 9.65 -12.43
CA LEU A 178 33.20 10.38 -11.17
C LEU A 178 34.59 10.91 -10.80
N VAL A 179 34.67 12.20 -10.49
CA VAL A 179 35.87 12.81 -9.92
C VAL A 179 36.15 12.15 -8.57
N ARG A 180 37.31 11.52 -8.45
CA ARG A 180 37.80 10.98 -7.18
C ARG A 180 38.47 12.10 -6.39
N TYR A 181 37.92 12.39 -5.22
CA TYR A 181 38.56 13.28 -4.26
C TYR A 181 39.46 12.46 -3.32
N PRO A 182 40.67 12.95 -2.98
CA PRO A 182 41.47 12.32 -1.94
C PRO A 182 40.69 12.30 -0.62
N ARG A 183 40.84 11.24 0.16
CA ARG A 183 40.26 11.21 1.51
C ARG A 183 40.87 12.33 2.33
N ALA A 184 40.02 13.18 2.89
CA ALA A 184 40.44 14.15 3.88
C ALA A 184 40.90 13.43 5.17
N ALA A 185 41.61 14.16 6.04
CA ALA A 185 42.01 13.66 7.34
C ALA A 185 40.79 13.17 8.15
N PRO A 186 40.97 12.21 9.09
CA PRO A 186 39.88 11.68 9.91
C PRO A 186 39.14 12.74 10.73
N ASP A 187 39.77 13.90 10.96
CA ASP A 187 39.18 15.05 11.64
C ASP A 187 38.21 15.81 10.70
N PRO A 188 36.88 15.75 10.95
CA PRO A 188 35.90 16.43 10.12
C PRO A 188 35.78 17.93 10.45
N ARG A 189 36.55 18.47 11.40
CA ARG A 189 36.46 19.89 11.80
C ARG A 189 36.63 20.85 10.62
N ALA A 190 37.51 20.53 9.68
CA ALA A 190 37.71 21.31 8.47
C ALA A 190 36.50 21.33 7.52
N ALA A 191 35.54 20.40 7.68
CA ALA A 191 34.31 20.35 6.88
C ALA A 191 33.15 21.14 7.51
N LEU A 192 33.29 21.65 8.74
CA LEU A 192 32.28 22.45 9.42
C LEU A 192 32.23 23.87 8.82
N LYS A 193 31.27 24.13 7.94
CA LYS A 193 31.00 25.46 7.40
C LYS A 193 30.08 26.24 8.34
N GLU A 194 30.66 26.84 9.38
CA GLU A 194 30.02 27.71 10.42
C GLU A 194 28.76 27.16 11.12
N ARG A 195 28.57 27.57 12.39
CA ARG A 195 27.38 27.17 13.16
C ARG A 195 26.15 27.95 12.65
N PRO A 196 25.02 27.29 12.30
CA PRO A 196 23.76 28.00 12.16
C PRO A 196 23.45 28.72 13.48
N ARG A 197 23.20 30.03 13.45
CA ARG A 197 22.50 30.71 14.55
C ARG A 197 21.20 29.94 14.77
N SER A 198 21.04 29.42 15.99
CA SER A 198 19.93 28.56 16.38
C SER A 198 18.58 29.14 15.94
N THR A 199 17.88 28.44 15.04
CA THR A 199 16.42 28.49 15.01
C THR A 199 15.93 27.31 15.85
N PRO A 200 15.21 27.54 16.97
CA PRO A 200 14.75 26.47 17.81
C PRO A 200 13.64 25.69 17.08
N ALA A 201 13.99 24.50 16.59
CA ALA A 201 13.05 23.46 16.23
C ALA A 201 12.63 22.70 17.51
N SER A 202 11.97 23.40 18.44
CA SER A 202 11.27 22.78 19.56
C SER A 202 10.30 23.78 20.18
N GLY A 203 9.02 23.43 20.18
CA GLY A 203 7.94 24.25 20.72
C GLY A 203 8.01 24.41 22.24
N SER A 204 8.66 25.48 22.70
CA SER A 204 8.45 26.05 24.03
C SER A 204 7.95 27.48 23.87
N ARG A 205 6.73 27.73 24.34
CA ARG A 205 6.22 29.09 24.56
C ARG A 205 7.12 29.80 25.56
N THR A 206 7.70 30.93 25.18
CA THR A 206 8.09 31.96 26.12
C THR A 206 7.79 33.33 25.52
N ASP A 207 7.13 34.10 26.36
CA ASP A 207 6.53 35.41 26.21
C ASP A 207 7.52 36.46 25.64
N THR A 208 7.09 37.21 24.63
CA THR A 208 7.79 38.43 24.20
C THR A 208 6.79 39.57 24.13
N ARG A 209 6.80 40.41 25.17
CA ARG A 209 6.33 41.79 25.08
C ARG A 209 7.16 42.51 24.01
N SER A 210 6.49 42.99 22.97
CA SER A 210 7.06 43.88 21.95
C SER A 210 7.10 45.33 22.46
N PRO A 211 8.18 46.08 22.22
CA PRO A 211 8.08 47.50 21.91
C PRO A 211 7.92 47.66 20.39
N GLY A 212 6.97 48.50 19.98
CA GLY A 212 6.58 48.71 18.58
C GLY A 212 7.65 49.36 17.67
N PRO A 213 7.37 49.44 16.35
CA PRO A 213 8.36 49.76 15.32
C PRO A 213 8.37 51.25 14.92
N PRO A 214 9.41 51.72 14.19
CA PRO A 214 9.23 52.78 13.22
C PRO A 214 9.32 52.25 11.78
N SER A 215 8.18 52.41 11.09
CA SER A 215 8.00 52.84 9.69
C SER A 215 8.83 52.22 8.56
N SER A 216 8.13 51.41 7.77
CA SER A 216 7.99 51.47 6.30
C SER A 216 9.17 51.91 5.43
N ARG A 217 9.65 50.97 4.58
CA ARG A 217 9.98 51.24 3.18
C ARG A 217 9.80 49.97 2.33
N ARG A 218 8.91 50.09 1.35
CA ARG A 218 8.43 49.09 0.40
C ARG A 218 9.49 48.91 -0.70
N TRP A 219 9.95 47.67 -0.94
CA TRP A 219 10.92 47.38 -2.00
C TRP A 219 10.21 47.13 -3.33
N THR A 220 10.39 48.05 -4.28
CA THR A 220 10.13 47.84 -5.71
C THR A 220 11.36 47.23 -6.38
N ARG A 221 11.13 46.24 -7.25
CA ARG A 221 12.15 45.60 -8.08
C ARG A 221 12.71 46.61 -9.09
N ARG A 222 14.05 46.66 -9.22
CA ARG A 222 14.72 47.04 -10.46
C ARG A 222 15.96 46.18 -10.63
N CYS A 223 15.94 45.34 -11.67
CA CYS A 223 17.14 44.70 -12.21
C CYS A 223 17.99 45.77 -12.91
N SER A 224 19.28 45.82 -12.60
CA SER A 224 20.30 46.23 -13.56
C SER A 224 21.63 45.59 -13.19
N SER A 225 22.17 44.89 -14.18
CA SER A 225 23.49 44.29 -14.25
C SER A 225 24.61 45.34 -14.25
N THR A 226 25.73 45.05 -13.59
CA THR A 226 27.08 45.40 -14.06
C THR A 226 28.17 44.60 -13.34
N ARG A 227 29.24 44.32 -14.10
CA ARG A 227 30.44 43.55 -13.78
C ARG A 227 31.39 44.31 -12.83
N GLY A 228 32.21 43.56 -12.09
CA GLY A 228 33.62 43.93 -11.88
C GLY A 228 34.14 44.03 -10.44
N ASN A 229 35.14 43.19 -10.16
CA ASN A 229 36.28 43.35 -9.24
C ASN A 229 36.11 43.22 -7.70
N ALA A 230 36.82 42.23 -7.16
CA ALA A 230 37.33 42.19 -5.79
C ALA A 230 38.53 43.16 -5.63
N PRO A 231 38.88 43.58 -4.39
CA PRO A 231 39.97 42.86 -3.71
C PRO A 231 39.89 42.74 -2.16
N ARG A 232 40.65 41.73 -1.70
CA ARG A 232 41.32 41.38 -0.42
C ARG A 232 41.11 42.16 0.91
N TRP A 233 40.87 41.34 1.95
CA TRP A 233 41.28 41.30 3.37
C TRP A 233 42.18 42.38 4.00
N THR A 234 41.84 42.80 5.24
CA THR A 234 42.71 42.80 6.45
C THR A 234 41.90 42.85 7.76
N SER A 235 42.52 42.35 8.83
CA SER A 235 42.06 41.94 10.17
C SER A 235 41.95 43.02 11.26
N THR A 236 41.56 42.58 12.47
CA THR A 236 41.58 43.17 13.85
C THR A 236 40.20 43.64 14.35
N ALA A 237 39.72 43.40 15.58
CA ALA A 237 40.31 43.13 16.90
C ALA A 237 39.33 42.23 17.73
N THR A 238 39.76 41.23 18.52
CA THR A 238 40.22 41.25 19.93
C THR A 238 39.14 41.51 21.00
N SER A 239 39.13 40.63 22.01
CA SER A 239 38.51 40.65 23.37
C SER A 239 37.51 39.50 23.59
N CYS A 240 37.46 38.75 24.69
CA CYS A 240 38.23 38.68 25.94
C CYS A 240 37.78 37.40 26.72
N TRP A 241 38.74 36.69 27.35
CA TRP A 241 38.70 35.83 28.58
C TRP A 241 37.63 34.72 28.75
N THR A 242 37.96 33.41 28.73
CA THR A 242 38.37 32.45 29.83
C THR A 242 37.33 32.27 30.96
N TRP A 243 36.98 31.07 31.43
CA TRP A 243 37.74 30.18 32.35
C TRP A 243 36.96 28.84 32.54
N GLU A 244 37.52 27.68 32.19
CA GLU A 244 38.12 26.60 33.03
C GLU A 244 37.18 25.46 33.49
N ALA A 245 37.79 24.27 33.47
CA ALA A 245 37.24 22.97 33.82
C ALA A 245 38.14 22.34 34.89
N GLY A 246 37.53 21.60 35.81
CA GLY A 246 38.15 20.76 36.83
C GLY A 246 37.09 20.49 37.89
N GLY A 247 36.78 19.29 38.33
CA GLY A 247 37.62 18.11 38.50
C GLY A 247 37.46 17.67 39.96
N ASP A 248 37.13 16.40 40.13
CA ASP A 248 37.33 15.57 41.32
C ASP A 248 36.29 15.53 42.48
N THR A 249 35.95 14.27 42.78
CA THR A 249 35.36 13.67 43.99
C THR A 249 36.48 13.48 45.03
N PRO A 250 36.25 13.25 46.37
CA PRO A 250 35.61 12.03 46.89
C PRO A 250 34.91 12.11 48.29
N ALA A 251 34.53 10.92 48.74
CA ALA A 251 33.68 10.48 49.86
C ALA A 251 34.07 10.86 51.31
N SER A 252 33.07 10.80 52.21
CA SER A 252 33.14 10.28 53.61
C SER A 252 31.74 10.35 54.28
N SER A 253 31.09 9.24 54.64
CA SER A 253 30.98 8.61 55.97
C SER A 253 30.38 9.44 57.12
N HIS A 254 29.29 8.96 57.73
CA HIS A 254 29.10 8.99 59.19
C HIS A 254 28.17 7.86 59.69
N ARG A 255 28.49 7.40 60.91
CA ARG A 255 27.95 6.26 61.67
C ARG A 255 26.98 6.73 62.77
N GLY A 256 26.14 5.79 63.24
CA GLY A 256 25.69 5.63 64.64
C GLY A 256 24.40 6.37 65.03
N GLY A 257 23.45 5.80 65.77
CA GLY A 257 23.33 4.49 66.41
C GLY A 257 21.97 4.33 67.12
N ALA A 258 21.56 3.06 67.30
CA ALA A 258 20.83 2.37 68.40
C ALA A 258 19.95 3.17 69.39
N ALA A 259 18.88 2.67 70.03
CA ALA A 259 18.10 1.42 70.07
C ALA A 259 16.94 1.65 71.09
N MET A 260 15.80 0.96 70.98
CA MET A 260 14.96 0.54 72.13
C MET A 260 13.80 -0.39 71.70
N THR A 261 13.85 -1.65 72.20
CA THR A 261 12.79 -2.45 72.87
C THR A 261 11.30 -2.24 72.53
N ARG A 262 10.38 -3.22 72.57
CA ARG A 262 10.27 -4.69 72.69
C ARG A 262 8.74 -4.96 72.76
N LEU A 263 8.27 -6.11 72.24
CA LEU A 263 6.90 -6.68 72.34
C LEU A 263 5.80 -5.88 71.60
N TRP A 264 4.92 -6.45 70.77
CA TRP A 264 3.92 -7.45 71.11
C TRP A 264 3.61 -8.38 69.93
N THR A 265 3.57 -9.68 70.23
CA THR A 265 3.05 -10.77 69.41
C THR A 265 1.52 -10.77 69.34
N ARG A 266 1.00 -11.32 68.23
CA ARG A 266 -0.39 -11.73 67.92
C ARG A 266 -1.26 -10.69 67.22
N THR A 267 -1.46 -10.86 65.90
CA THR A 267 -2.76 -10.98 65.18
C THR A 267 -2.52 -10.82 63.65
N VAL A 268 -2.12 -11.87 62.93
CA VAL A 268 -2.09 -11.86 61.44
C VAL A 268 -2.53 -13.22 60.88
N ALA A 269 -3.70 -13.73 61.30
CA ALA A 269 -4.25 -14.99 60.77
C ALA A 269 -5.60 -14.82 60.05
N THR A 270 -6.04 -13.59 59.74
CA THR A 270 -7.38 -13.36 59.13
C THR A 270 -7.40 -12.46 57.90
N VAL A 271 -6.25 -12.02 57.37
CA VAL A 271 -6.17 -11.24 56.11
C VAL A 271 -5.70 -12.09 54.92
N GLY A 272 -5.17 -13.30 55.17
CA GLY A 272 -4.62 -14.16 54.12
C GLY A 272 -5.64 -14.86 53.21
N ILE A 273 -6.90 -15.01 53.64
CA ILE A 273 -7.91 -15.78 52.88
C ILE A 273 -8.82 -14.90 52.01
N ALA A 274 -8.97 -13.61 52.33
CA ALA A 274 -9.74 -12.68 51.49
C ALA A 274 -8.96 -12.21 50.24
N ALA A 275 -7.62 -12.19 50.29
CA ALA A 275 -6.78 -11.80 49.16
C ALA A 275 -6.63 -12.91 48.09
N LEU A 276 -6.89 -14.18 48.46
CA LEU A 276 -6.81 -15.33 47.54
C LEU A 276 -8.12 -15.59 46.77
N LEU A 277 -9.26 -15.04 47.23
CA LEU A 277 -10.55 -15.16 46.53
C LEU A 277 -10.83 -14.03 45.53
N VAL A 278 -10.18 -12.87 45.66
CA VAL A 278 -10.30 -11.77 44.67
C VAL A 278 -9.33 -11.94 43.49
N ALA A 279 -8.24 -12.70 43.67
CA ALA A 279 -7.31 -13.02 42.58
C ALA A 279 -7.83 -14.08 41.61
N GLY A 280 -8.88 -14.83 41.97
CA GLY A 280 -9.49 -15.88 41.13
C GLY A 280 -10.54 -15.39 40.12
N LEU A 281 -10.89 -14.09 40.15
CA LEU A 281 -11.89 -13.47 39.26
C LEU A 281 -11.30 -12.40 38.32
N ALA A 282 -9.97 -12.23 38.33
CA ALA A 282 -9.29 -11.58 37.21
C ALA A 282 -9.29 -12.56 36.04
N ALA A 283 -10.43 -12.54 35.32
CA ALA A 283 -10.66 -13.26 34.09
C ALA A 283 -9.40 -13.27 33.24
N SER A 284 -9.11 -14.43 32.68
CA SER A 284 -8.20 -14.64 31.58
C SER A 284 -8.51 -13.65 30.46
N THR A 285 -7.96 -12.45 30.52
CA THR A 285 -7.75 -11.60 29.36
C THR A 285 -6.61 -12.23 28.58
N LEU A 286 -6.90 -13.38 27.97
CA LEU A 286 -6.30 -13.74 26.70
C LEU A 286 -6.40 -12.46 25.87
N ALA A 287 -5.26 -11.86 25.56
CA ALA A 287 -5.20 -10.79 24.59
C ALA A 287 -5.93 -11.33 23.36
N ALA A 288 -7.15 -10.84 23.13
CA ALA A 288 -7.96 -11.31 22.02
C ALA A 288 -7.12 -11.10 20.76
N ASP A 289 -6.88 -12.17 20.00
CA ASP A 289 -6.19 -12.05 18.72
C ASP A 289 -6.89 -10.96 17.90
N LYS A 290 -6.10 -10.05 17.34
CA LYS A 290 -6.65 -8.93 16.56
C LYS A 290 -7.49 -9.47 15.41
N LEU A 291 -8.75 -9.07 15.36
CA LEU A 291 -9.67 -9.42 14.31
C LEU A 291 -9.40 -8.54 13.08
N THR A 292 -9.04 -9.14 11.95
CA THR A 292 -8.67 -8.37 10.77
C THR A 292 -9.81 -8.21 9.77
N ILE A 293 -9.94 -7.00 9.22
CA ILE A 293 -10.78 -6.70 8.06
C ILE A 293 -9.87 -6.29 6.90
N ARG A 294 -9.76 -7.14 5.88
CA ARG A 294 -8.97 -6.87 4.67
C ARG A 294 -9.79 -6.12 3.64
N LEU A 295 -9.32 -4.95 3.22
CA LEU A 295 -9.96 -4.21 2.12
C LEU A 295 -9.70 -4.89 0.78
N SER A 296 -10.58 -4.69 -0.20
CA SER A 296 -10.34 -5.08 -1.59
C SER A 296 -9.24 -4.23 -2.24
N TRP A 297 -9.02 -3.00 -1.79
CA TRP A 297 -8.21 -2.01 -2.51
C TRP A 297 -7.34 -1.16 -1.59
N LYS A 298 -6.68 -0.16 -2.20
CA LYS A 298 -5.85 0.85 -1.55
C LYS A 298 -6.68 1.76 -0.66
N ILE A 299 -6.08 2.25 0.42
CA ILE A 299 -6.76 3.17 1.35
C ILE A 299 -7.26 4.42 0.60
N LYS A 300 -8.58 4.63 0.68
CA LYS A 300 -9.37 5.68 0.01
C LYS A 300 -10.58 6.02 0.89
N GLY A 301 -11.22 7.16 0.64
CA GLY A 301 -12.36 7.65 1.42
C GLY A 301 -13.59 6.75 1.40
N GLU A 302 -13.76 5.90 0.38
CA GLU A 302 -14.87 4.93 0.34
C GLU A 302 -14.86 3.92 1.50
N PHE A 303 -13.70 3.73 2.15
CA PHE A 303 -13.55 2.86 3.32
C PHE A 303 -13.70 3.61 4.65
N ALA A 304 -14.00 4.91 4.63
CA ALA A 304 -14.17 5.73 5.84
C ALA A 304 -15.12 5.11 6.88
N PRO A 305 -16.26 4.48 6.53
CA PRO A 305 -17.13 3.85 7.52
C PRO A 305 -16.41 2.82 8.42
N LEU A 306 -15.48 2.03 7.89
CA LEU A 306 -14.73 1.08 8.70
C LEU A 306 -13.81 1.76 9.71
N PHE A 307 -13.25 2.92 9.33
CA PHE A 307 -12.43 3.73 10.22
C PHE A 307 -13.26 4.55 11.21
N VAL A 308 -14.51 4.90 10.88
CA VAL A 308 -15.48 5.41 11.86
C VAL A 308 -15.72 4.38 12.95
N ALA A 309 -15.95 3.11 12.60
CA ALA A 309 -16.16 2.04 13.58
C ALA A 309 -14.95 1.87 14.52
N VAL A 310 -13.72 2.01 13.99
CA VAL A 310 -12.49 1.97 14.78
C VAL A 310 -12.34 3.23 15.66
N ASP A 311 -12.47 4.42 15.08
CA ASP A 311 -12.20 5.70 15.73
C ASP A 311 -13.24 6.03 16.82
N ARG A 312 -14.50 5.70 16.57
CA ARG A 312 -15.61 5.86 17.53
C ARG A 312 -15.69 4.72 18.53
N GLY A 313 -14.88 3.67 18.37
CA GLY A 313 -14.85 2.54 19.28
C GLY A 313 -16.05 1.60 19.16
N TYR A 314 -16.83 1.63 18.08
CA TYR A 314 -17.99 0.75 17.90
C TYR A 314 -17.61 -0.73 17.90
N TYR A 315 -16.42 -1.10 17.43
CA TYR A 315 -15.92 -2.47 17.59
C TYR A 315 -15.57 -2.79 19.05
N LYS A 316 -14.98 -1.83 19.78
CA LYS A 316 -14.62 -2.00 21.20
C LYS A 316 -15.85 -2.10 22.10
N GLU A 317 -16.92 -1.37 21.80
CA GLU A 317 -18.23 -1.49 22.48
C GLU A 317 -18.77 -2.92 22.40
N GLN A 318 -18.42 -3.67 21.34
CA GLN A 318 -18.78 -5.07 21.16
C GLN A 318 -17.73 -6.05 21.72
N GLY A 319 -16.70 -5.54 22.41
CA GLY A 319 -15.59 -6.34 22.94
C GLY A 319 -14.60 -6.83 21.88
N LEU A 320 -14.53 -6.18 20.70
CA LEU A 320 -13.67 -6.59 19.59
C LEU A 320 -12.48 -5.63 19.41
N ASP A 321 -11.27 -6.18 19.27
CA ASP A 321 -10.09 -5.45 18.78
C ASP A 321 -9.93 -5.66 17.28
N VAL A 322 -10.47 -4.72 16.48
CA VAL A 322 -10.49 -4.82 15.03
C VAL A 322 -9.38 -4.00 14.38
N GLN A 323 -8.65 -4.62 13.47
CA GLN A 323 -7.67 -3.97 12.62
C GLN A 323 -8.10 -4.00 11.14
N VAL A 324 -8.26 -2.81 10.55
CA VAL A 324 -8.50 -2.67 9.11
C VAL A 324 -7.16 -2.67 8.37
N LEU A 325 -7.03 -3.54 7.37
CA LEU A 325 -5.80 -3.74 6.60
C LEU A 325 -6.01 -3.39 5.14
N GLU A 326 -5.04 -2.68 4.55
CA GLU A 326 -5.04 -2.34 3.13
C GLU A 326 -5.05 -3.61 2.24
N GLY A 327 -5.77 -3.51 1.11
CA GLY A 327 -5.88 -4.53 0.08
C GLY A 327 -4.89 -4.39 -1.09
N ALA A 328 -4.87 -5.44 -1.90
CA ALA A 328 -4.13 -5.48 -3.17
C ALA A 328 -4.98 -6.08 -4.31
N GLY A 329 -6.31 -6.01 -4.18
CA GLY A 329 -7.28 -6.63 -5.08
C GLY A 329 -8.21 -7.59 -4.33
N ALA A 330 -9.49 -7.62 -4.75
CA ALA A 330 -10.52 -8.46 -4.13
C ALA A 330 -10.20 -9.96 -4.23
N ALA A 331 -9.65 -10.44 -5.35
CA ALA A 331 -9.28 -11.86 -5.51
C ALA A 331 -8.22 -12.32 -4.49
N THR A 332 -7.23 -11.46 -4.20
CA THR A 332 -6.21 -11.74 -3.17
C THR A 332 -6.83 -11.73 -1.78
N ALA A 333 -7.69 -10.74 -1.48
CA ALA A 333 -8.38 -10.67 -0.20
C ALA A 333 -9.26 -11.91 0.05
N LEU A 334 -10.04 -12.33 -0.95
CA LEU A 334 -10.91 -13.52 -0.87
C LEU A 334 -10.14 -14.80 -0.56
N LYS A 335 -8.96 -14.99 -1.15
CA LYS A 335 -8.09 -16.14 -0.84
C LYS A 335 -7.58 -16.10 0.60
N LEU A 336 -7.16 -14.94 1.10
CA LEU A 336 -6.72 -14.79 2.49
C LEU A 336 -7.86 -15.08 3.48
N ILE A 337 -9.08 -14.66 3.16
CA ILE A 337 -10.27 -14.92 3.97
C ILE A 337 -10.64 -16.40 3.95
N ALA A 338 -10.68 -17.00 2.75
CA ALA A 338 -10.97 -18.43 2.58
C ALA A 338 -9.98 -19.32 3.34
N ASN A 339 -8.70 -18.92 3.38
CA ASN A 339 -7.64 -19.64 4.09
C ASN A 339 -7.58 -19.33 5.60
N GLY A 340 -8.42 -18.42 6.10
CA GLY A 340 -8.44 -18.03 7.52
C GLY A 340 -7.28 -17.11 7.94
N ASN A 341 -6.53 -16.54 7.00
CA ASN A 341 -5.47 -15.57 7.29
C ASN A 341 -6.04 -14.21 7.73
N ASP A 342 -7.19 -13.83 7.17
CA ASP A 342 -7.94 -12.64 7.58
C ASP A 342 -9.39 -13.03 7.91
N ALA A 343 -9.95 -12.50 9.00
CA ALA A 343 -11.27 -12.91 9.45
C ALA A 343 -12.39 -12.41 8.53
N PHE A 344 -12.26 -11.18 8.03
CA PHE A 344 -13.22 -10.54 7.15
C PHE A 344 -12.54 -9.87 5.97
N GLY A 345 -13.31 -9.72 4.89
CA GLY A 345 -13.03 -8.82 3.79
C GLY A 345 -14.09 -7.75 3.66
N TYR A 346 -13.70 -6.58 3.18
CA TYR A 346 -14.64 -5.57 2.67
C TYR A 346 -14.40 -5.39 1.17
N LEU A 347 -15.29 -5.97 0.36
CA LEU A 347 -15.06 -6.17 -1.08
C LEU A 347 -16.36 -6.28 -1.90
N GLY A 348 -16.24 -6.22 -3.23
CA GLY A 348 -17.36 -6.21 -4.18
C GLY A 348 -18.05 -7.56 -4.35
N ALA A 349 -19.36 -7.53 -4.54
CA ALA A 349 -20.19 -8.72 -4.67
C ALA A 349 -19.93 -9.52 -5.97
N VAL A 350 -19.55 -8.84 -7.06
CA VAL A 350 -19.16 -9.50 -8.31
C VAL A 350 -17.96 -10.43 -8.10
N GLU A 351 -16.92 -9.94 -7.41
CA GLU A 351 -15.73 -10.74 -7.12
C GLU A 351 -16.03 -11.85 -6.11
N ALA A 352 -16.87 -11.59 -5.11
CA ALA A 352 -17.33 -12.63 -4.19
C ALA A 352 -18.10 -13.74 -4.92
N ALA A 353 -18.99 -13.36 -5.85
CA ALA A 353 -19.76 -14.30 -6.64
C ALA A 353 -18.88 -15.17 -7.56
N GLN A 354 -17.87 -14.56 -8.19
CA GLN A 354 -16.87 -15.31 -8.96
C GLN A 354 -16.13 -16.33 -8.08
N ALA A 355 -15.63 -15.91 -6.92
CA ALA A 355 -14.94 -16.80 -5.99
C ALA A 355 -15.82 -17.97 -5.53
N VAL A 356 -17.08 -17.72 -5.19
CA VAL A 356 -18.04 -18.77 -4.81
C VAL A 356 -18.32 -19.72 -5.98
N SER A 357 -18.43 -19.19 -7.21
CA SER A 357 -18.56 -19.99 -8.44
C SER A 357 -17.34 -20.91 -8.66
N GLU A 358 -16.14 -20.41 -8.35
CA GLU A 358 -14.87 -21.15 -8.42
C GLU A 358 -14.62 -22.09 -7.23
N GLY A 359 -15.55 -22.15 -6.27
CA GLY A 359 -15.51 -23.09 -5.15
C GLY A 359 -14.86 -22.57 -3.87
N LEU A 360 -14.50 -21.29 -3.78
CA LEU A 360 -14.01 -20.73 -2.51
C LEU A 360 -15.15 -20.69 -1.47
N PRO A 361 -14.91 -21.18 -0.23
CA PRO A 361 -15.94 -21.29 0.81
C PRO A 361 -16.13 -19.96 1.56
N VAL A 362 -16.58 -18.93 0.84
CA VAL A 362 -16.79 -17.56 1.36
C VAL A 362 -18.24 -17.13 1.18
N LYS A 363 -18.72 -16.24 2.05
CA LYS A 363 -20.09 -15.73 2.02
C LYS A 363 -20.15 -14.25 2.40
N MET A 364 -20.94 -13.46 1.67
CA MET A 364 -21.22 -12.07 2.04
C MET A 364 -22.24 -12.03 3.18
N VAL A 365 -21.87 -11.46 4.32
CA VAL A 365 -22.69 -11.41 5.55
C VAL A 365 -23.40 -10.07 5.75
N ALA A 366 -22.99 -9.04 5.01
CA ALA A 366 -23.67 -7.75 4.94
C ALA A 366 -23.25 -7.02 3.67
N ASN A 367 -24.19 -6.35 2.99
CA ASN A 367 -23.92 -5.49 1.84
C ASN A 367 -24.22 -4.03 2.20
N TYR A 368 -23.28 -3.12 1.94
CA TYR A 368 -23.39 -1.72 2.34
C TYR A 368 -23.44 -0.75 1.15
N ILE A 369 -22.82 -1.11 0.04
CA ILE A 369 -22.91 -0.35 -1.21
C ILE A 369 -23.82 -1.14 -2.14
N LYS A 370 -24.95 -0.55 -2.53
CA LYS A 370 -26.04 -1.22 -3.27
C LYS A 370 -25.78 -1.25 -4.77
N LYS A 371 -25.09 -0.24 -5.28
CA LYS A 371 -24.70 -0.13 -6.69
C LYS A 371 -23.19 -0.06 -6.82
N MET A 372 -22.61 -0.95 -7.61
CA MET A 372 -21.17 -0.97 -7.83
C MET A 372 -20.72 0.31 -8.57
N PRO A 373 -19.77 1.10 -8.03
CA PRO A 373 -19.43 2.42 -8.56
C PRO A 373 -18.55 2.42 -9.82
N ILE A 374 -18.63 1.40 -10.68
CA ILE A 374 -17.78 1.31 -11.89
C ILE A 374 -18.11 2.46 -12.84
N SER A 375 -17.11 3.29 -13.14
CA SER A 375 -17.24 4.48 -13.99
C SER A 375 -16.07 4.60 -14.95
N LEU A 376 -16.39 4.91 -16.20
CA LEU A 376 -15.42 5.33 -17.20
C LEU A 376 -15.38 6.85 -17.22
N VAL A 377 -14.19 7.41 -17.04
CA VAL A 377 -13.99 8.85 -16.86
C VAL A 377 -13.24 9.40 -18.06
N SER A 378 -13.71 10.50 -18.63
CA SER A 378 -13.10 11.12 -19.82
C SER A 378 -13.04 12.64 -19.70
N TRP A 379 -12.18 13.24 -20.52
CA TRP A 379 -12.05 14.71 -20.59
C TRP A 379 -13.35 15.38 -21.06
N PRO A 380 -13.65 16.64 -20.66
CA PRO A 380 -14.85 17.38 -21.05
C PRO A 380 -15.13 17.35 -22.57
N GLU A 381 -14.09 17.45 -23.39
CA GLU A 381 -14.17 17.39 -24.86
C GLU A 381 -14.57 16.02 -25.42
N LEU A 382 -14.53 14.96 -24.61
CA LEU A 382 -14.92 13.60 -24.96
C LEU A 382 -16.07 13.13 -24.03
N PRO A 383 -17.34 13.41 -24.36
CA PRO A 383 -18.47 13.17 -23.47
C PRO A 383 -18.83 11.70 -23.20
N LEU A 384 -18.48 10.77 -24.10
CA LEU A 384 -18.88 9.36 -24.06
C LEU A 384 -20.39 9.21 -23.77
N ARG A 385 -21.24 9.36 -24.78
CA ARG A 385 -22.70 9.35 -24.60
C ARG A 385 -23.30 7.95 -24.71
N HIS A 386 -22.63 7.04 -25.41
CA HIS A 386 -23.14 5.70 -25.70
C HIS A 386 -22.04 4.63 -25.57
N PRO A 387 -22.38 3.36 -25.27
CA PRO A 387 -21.41 2.27 -25.15
C PRO A 387 -20.47 2.12 -26.36
N LYS A 388 -20.98 2.36 -27.57
CA LYS A 388 -20.16 2.30 -28.80
C LYS A 388 -19.07 3.37 -28.88
N ASP A 389 -19.16 4.45 -28.10
CA ASP A 389 -18.14 5.49 -28.08
C ASP A 389 -16.79 4.99 -27.50
N LEU A 390 -16.81 3.84 -26.83
CA LEU A 390 -15.61 3.15 -26.36
C LEU A 390 -14.77 2.58 -27.51
N GLU A 391 -15.37 2.30 -28.68
CA GLU A 391 -14.62 1.81 -29.84
C GLU A 391 -13.60 2.86 -30.31
N GLY A 392 -12.39 2.39 -30.62
CA GLY A 392 -11.27 3.22 -31.03
C GLY A 392 -10.63 4.04 -29.91
N LYS A 393 -11.09 3.92 -28.66
CA LYS A 393 -10.53 4.63 -27.50
C LYS A 393 -9.50 3.80 -26.76
N THR A 394 -8.61 4.51 -26.09
CA THR A 394 -7.63 3.93 -25.16
C THR A 394 -8.13 4.09 -23.73
N ILE A 395 -8.34 2.96 -23.04
CA ILE A 395 -8.79 2.92 -21.65
C ILE A 395 -7.60 2.61 -20.73
N ALA A 396 -7.31 3.53 -19.81
CA ALA A 396 -6.36 3.35 -18.73
C ALA A 396 -6.95 2.42 -17.66
N VAL A 397 -6.29 1.29 -17.46
CA VAL A 397 -6.72 0.21 -16.56
C VAL A 397 -5.57 -0.25 -15.66
N THR A 398 -5.86 -1.16 -14.74
CA THR A 398 -4.89 -1.86 -13.90
C THR A 398 -5.10 -3.37 -13.97
N PRO A 399 -4.11 -4.20 -13.63
CA PRO A 399 -4.37 -5.61 -13.36
C PRO A 399 -5.45 -5.77 -12.29
N GLY A 400 -6.49 -6.58 -12.58
CA GLY A 400 -7.60 -6.86 -11.67
C GLY A 400 -8.73 -5.82 -11.65
N ASP A 401 -8.76 -4.88 -12.60
CA ASP A 401 -9.82 -3.87 -12.78
C ASP A 401 -11.21 -4.49 -12.92
N SER A 402 -12.19 -3.99 -12.15
CA SER A 402 -13.54 -4.54 -12.15
C SER A 402 -14.29 -4.31 -13.46
N PHE A 403 -14.01 -3.23 -14.21
CA PHE A 403 -14.63 -3.03 -15.52
C PHE A 403 -14.18 -4.12 -16.49
N LEU A 404 -12.90 -4.49 -16.48
CA LEU A 404 -12.39 -5.55 -17.35
C LEU A 404 -13.06 -6.90 -17.10
N ARG A 405 -13.50 -7.18 -15.86
CA ARG A 405 -14.25 -8.40 -15.54
C ARG A 405 -15.61 -8.47 -16.22
N ILE A 406 -16.26 -7.33 -16.41
CA ILE A 406 -17.59 -7.23 -17.00
C ILE A 406 -17.56 -6.74 -18.44
N LEU A 407 -16.40 -6.32 -18.97
CA LEU A 407 -16.27 -5.78 -20.32
C LEU A 407 -16.79 -6.76 -21.38
N PRO A 408 -16.53 -8.09 -21.34
CA PRO A 408 -17.09 -9.01 -22.31
C PRO A 408 -18.62 -9.05 -22.31
N ALA A 409 -19.21 -9.04 -21.12
CA ALA A 409 -20.65 -8.98 -20.91
C ALA A 409 -21.23 -7.67 -21.46
N PHE A 410 -20.64 -6.55 -21.06
CA PHE A 410 -21.03 -5.20 -21.45
C PHE A 410 -20.99 -5.02 -22.96
N ALA A 411 -19.90 -5.48 -23.57
CA ALA A 411 -19.70 -5.38 -25.00
C ALA A 411 -20.72 -6.22 -25.78
N LYS A 412 -20.99 -7.46 -25.34
CA LYS A 412 -22.00 -8.32 -25.95
C LYS A 412 -23.40 -7.70 -25.86
N THR A 413 -23.79 -7.17 -24.70
CA THR A 413 -25.12 -6.58 -24.47
C THR A 413 -25.35 -5.32 -25.31
N HIS A 414 -24.32 -4.50 -25.51
CA HIS A 414 -24.45 -3.21 -26.19
C HIS A 414 -23.86 -3.17 -27.60
N GLY A 415 -23.44 -4.32 -28.14
CA GLY A 415 -22.87 -4.43 -29.49
C GLY A 415 -21.59 -3.62 -29.67
N VAL A 416 -20.74 -3.57 -28.64
CA VAL A 416 -19.42 -2.92 -28.69
C VAL A 416 -18.39 -3.94 -29.17
N ASP A 417 -17.59 -3.57 -30.18
CA ASP A 417 -16.47 -4.40 -30.61
C ASP A 417 -15.25 -4.20 -29.70
N GLN A 418 -15.02 -5.17 -28.81
CA GLN A 418 -13.89 -5.15 -27.87
C GLN A 418 -12.53 -5.09 -28.56
N SER A 419 -12.39 -5.63 -29.77
CA SER A 419 -11.12 -5.63 -30.49
C SER A 419 -10.67 -4.22 -30.90
N LYS A 420 -11.62 -3.28 -30.96
CA LYS A 420 -11.36 -1.86 -31.26
C LYS A 420 -11.03 -1.04 -30.02
N ILE A 421 -11.11 -1.61 -28.82
CA ILE A 421 -10.77 -0.93 -27.57
C ILE A 421 -9.30 -1.19 -27.26
N LYS A 422 -8.51 -0.13 -27.08
CA LYS A 422 -7.11 -0.25 -26.66
C LYS A 422 -7.04 -0.22 -25.14
N LEU A 423 -6.52 -1.27 -24.52
CA LEU A 423 -6.32 -1.31 -23.08
C LEU A 423 -4.89 -0.91 -22.73
N ALA A 424 -4.71 0.22 -22.04
CA ALA A 424 -3.43 0.66 -21.54
C ALA A 424 -3.35 0.36 -20.04
N SER A 425 -2.54 -0.63 -19.67
CA SER A 425 -2.45 -1.12 -18.29
C SER A 425 -1.26 -0.50 -17.57
N MET A 426 -1.49 0.04 -16.37
CA MET A 426 -0.46 0.53 -15.45
C MET A 426 -0.80 0.18 -14.00
N ASP A 427 0.15 0.41 -13.09
CA ASP A 427 -0.17 0.37 -11.66
C ASP A 427 -1.24 1.42 -11.30
N PRO A 428 -1.93 1.30 -10.14
CA PRO A 428 -3.02 2.19 -9.78
C PRO A 428 -2.71 3.69 -9.80
N SER A 429 -1.49 4.10 -9.48
CA SER A 429 -1.10 5.52 -9.53
C SER A 429 -0.65 5.93 -10.93
N GLY A 430 0.03 5.03 -11.64
CA GLY A 430 0.46 5.21 -13.03
C GLY A 430 -0.71 5.48 -13.97
N ARG A 431 -1.81 4.70 -13.89
CA ARG A 431 -2.96 4.86 -14.78
C ARG A 431 -3.62 6.25 -14.70
N ILE A 432 -3.70 6.82 -13.49
CA ILE A 432 -4.26 8.16 -13.28
C ILE A 432 -3.35 9.19 -13.94
N THR A 433 -2.03 9.06 -13.75
CA THR A 433 -1.04 9.95 -14.38
C THR A 433 -1.10 9.87 -15.90
N MET A 434 -1.23 8.66 -16.46
CA MET A 434 -1.38 8.43 -17.90
C MET A 434 -2.62 9.12 -18.48
N PHE A 435 -3.78 8.97 -17.82
CA PHE A 435 -5.02 9.66 -18.21
C PHE A 435 -4.88 11.19 -18.13
N LEU A 436 -4.31 11.71 -17.03
CA LEU A 436 -4.09 13.15 -16.85
C LEU A 436 -3.09 13.74 -17.86
N GLN A 437 -2.13 12.94 -18.34
CA GLN A 437 -1.22 13.29 -19.42
C GLN A 437 -1.83 13.11 -20.82
N LYS A 438 -3.13 12.78 -20.92
CA LYS A 438 -3.84 12.48 -22.18
C LYS A 438 -3.19 11.36 -23.01
N LYS A 439 -2.46 10.45 -22.37
CA LYS A 439 -1.90 9.23 -22.99
C LYS A 439 -2.93 8.10 -23.08
N ALA A 440 -4.07 8.27 -22.41
CA ALA A 440 -5.27 7.45 -22.57
C ALA A 440 -6.48 8.38 -22.61
N ASP A 441 -7.49 8.01 -23.41
CA ASP A 441 -8.70 8.80 -23.61
C ASP A 441 -9.65 8.69 -22.40
N ILE A 442 -9.65 7.51 -21.77
CA ILE A 442 -10.59 7.11 -20.73
C ILE A 442 -9.82 6.55 -19.54
N LEU A 443 -10.24 6.87 -18.32
CA LEU A 443 -9.82 6.23 -17.08
C LEU A 443 -10.92 5.31 -16.56
N SER A 444 -10.63 4.01 -16.44
CA SER A 444 -11.48 3.09 -15.67
C SER A 444 -11.23 3.27 -14.18
N THR A 445 -12.27 3.57 -13.41
CA THR A 445 -12.17 3.84 -11.96
C THR A 445 -13.49 3.60 -11.26
N TYR A 446 -13.52 3.74 -9.93
CA TYR A 446 -14.77 4.02 -9.24
C TYR A 446 -14.96 5.53 -9.03
N LEU A 447 -16.21 6.00 -9.10
CA LEU A 447 -16.51 7.39 -8.76
C LEU A 447 -16.26 7.68 -7.26
N THR A 448 -16.26 6.64 -6.42
CA THR A 448 -16.00 6.70 -4.97
C THR A 448 -14.51 6.78 -4.61
N ASN A 449 -13.60 6.53 -5.56
CA ASN A 449 -12.16 6.48 -5.31
C ASN A 449 -11.34 7.48 -6.13
N ASP A 450 -10.85 7.11 -7.31
CA ASP A 450 -9.82 7.86 -8.00
C ASP A 450 -10.39 9.03 -8.82
N LEU A 451 -11.72 9.08 -9.08
CA LEU A 451 -12.34 10.23 -9.77
C LEU A 451 -12.12 11.54 -8.99
N PRO A 452 -12.51 11.69 -7.70
CA PRO A 452 -12.22 12.90 -6.94
C PRO A 452 -10.72 13.24 -6.87
N VAL A 453 -9.84 12.24 -6.89
CA VAL A 453 -8.38 12.44 -6.89
C VAL A 453 -7.91 12.98 -8.24
N ALA A 454 -8.44 12.47 -9.34
CA ALA A 454 -8.12 12.92 -10.69
C ALA A 454 -8.60 14.35 -10.91
N GLU A 455 -9.85 14.66 -10.54
CA GLU A 455 -10.41 16.01 -10.65
C GLU A 455 -9.62 17.03 -9.82
N ASP A 456 -9.22 16.64 -8.61
CA ASP A 456 -8.40 17.50 -7.75
C ASP A 456 -7.05 17.85 -8.36
N LYS A 457 -6.39 16.86 -8.98
CA LYS A 457 -5.10 17.07 -9.65
C LYS A 457 -5.23 17.86 -10.94
N ALA A 458 -6.33 17.69 -11.67
CA ALA A 458 -6.55 18.31 -12.96
C ALA A 458 -7.14 19.73 -12.85
N GLY A 459 -7.83 20.04 -11.75
CA GLY A 459 -8.56 21.29 -11.58
C GLY A 459 -9.81 21.40 -12.48
N VAL A 460 -10.29 20.28 -13.01
CA VAL A 460 -11.48 20.23 -13.89
C VAL A 460 -12.41 19.10 -13.47
N LYS A 461 -13.69 19.23 -13.83
CA LYS A 461 -14.66 18.14 -13.76
C LYS A 461 -14.57 17.28 -15.01
N PHE A 462 -14.59 15.97 -14.83
CA PHE A 462 -14.56 15.02 -15.94
C PHE A 462 -15.97 14.56 -16.31
N ASN A 463 -16.12 14.08 -17.54
CA ASN A 463 -17.32 13.32 -17.92
C ASN A 463 -17.26 11.94 -17.25
N THR A 464 -18.43 11.44 -16.83
CA THR A 464 -18.57 10.14 -16.19
C THR A 464 -19.60 9.30 -16.93
N PHE A 465 -19.15 8.17 -17.45
CA PHE A 465 -19.99 7.14 -18.03
C PHE A 465 -20.12 6.00 -17.04
N HIS A 466 -21.25 5.94 -16.33
CA HIS A 466 -21.50 4.94 -15.30
C HIS A 466 -22.05 3.66 -15.90
N ILE A 467 -21.47 2.52 -15.54
CA ILE A 467 -21.87 1.24 -16.12
C ILE A 467 -23.29 0.83 -15.67
N TYR A 468 -23.70 1.21 -14.46
CA TYR A 468 -25.05 0.93 -13.96
C TYR A 468 -26.17 1.65 -14.72
N ASP A 469 -25.89 2.77 -15.40
CA ASP A 469 -26.90 3.48 -16.21
C ASP A 469 -27.25 2.69 -17.49
N TRP A 470 -26.48 1.65 -17.82
CA TRP A 470 -26.62 0.81 -19.00
C TRP A 470 -27.11 -0.61 -18.67
N GLY A 471 -27.81 -0.78 -17.54
CA GLY A 471 -28.41 -2.07 -17.17
C GLY A 471 -27.49 -3.03 -16.43
N PHE A 472 -26.25 -2.64 -16.16
CA PHE A 472 -25.32 -3.38 -15.30
C PHE A 472 -25.49 -2.96 -13.84
N ASN A 473 -26.68 -3.23 -13.29
CA ASN A 473 -27.02 -3.01 -11.89
C ASN A 473 -26.36 -4.08 -11.01
N LEU A 474 -25.08 -3.90 -10.72
CA LEU A 474 -24.27 -4.83 -9.96
C LEU A 474 -24.33 -4.49 -8.46
N VAL A 475 -24.54 -5.50 -7.62
CA VAL A 475 -24.43 -5.37 -6.17
C VAL A 475 -23.01 -4.91 -5.82
N GLY A 476 -22.89 -3.90 -4.96
CA GLY A 476 -21.60 -3.30 -4.63
C GLY A 476 -20.85 -4.03 -3.52
N HIS A 477 -20.25 -3.25 -2.62
CA HIS A 477 -19.36 -3.71 -1.56
C HIS A 477 -20.08 -4.12 -0.28
N GLY A 478 -19.50 -5.10 0.40
CA GLY A 478 -19.99 -5.62 1.68
C GLY A 478 -18.91 -6.33 2.49
N LEU A 479 -19.31 -6.78 3.68
CA LEU A 479 -18.50 -7.66 4.51
C LEU A 479 -18.63 -9.11 4.02
N VAL A 480 -17.51 -9.75 3.78
CA VAL A 480 -17.38 -11.16 3.40
C VAL A 480 -16.54 -11.89 4.43
N THR A 481 -16.90 -13.12 4.78
CA THR A 481 -16.09 -14.00 5.64
C THR A 481 -16.17 -15.44 5.14
N SER A 482 -15.38 -16.35 5.71
CA SER A 482 -15.39 -17.76 5.31
C SER A 482 -16.51 -18.55 6.00
N HIS A 483 -16.97 -19.63 5.36
CA HIS A 483 -17.93 -20.56 5.97
C HIS A 483 -17.41 -21.10 7.31
N ASP A 484 -16.12 -21.41 7.37
CA ASP A 484 -15.46 -21.88 8.59
C ASP A 484 -15.50 -20.85 9.72
N PHE A 485 -15.28 -19.58 9.40
CA PHE A 485 -15.33 -18.52 10.39
C PHE A 485 -16.75 -18.29 10.90
N ILE A 486 -17.75 -18.32 10.01
CA ILE A 486 -19.18 -18.24 10.37
C ILE A 486 -19.55 -19.37 11.33
N LYS A 487 -19.16 -20.61 11.00
CA LYS A 487 -19.48 -21.79 11.82
C LYS A 487 -18.84 -21.73 13.21
N LYS A 488 -17.59 -21.24 13.29
CA LYS A 488 -16.82 -21.19 14.55
C LYS A 488 -17.16 -19.98 15.41
N ASN A 489 -17.53 -18.84 14.81
CA ASN A 489 -17.65 -17.56 15.50
C ASN A 489 -18.90 -16.76 15.08
N PRO A 490 -20.12 -17.33 15.10
CA PRO A 490 -21.33 -16.64 14.61
C PRO A 490 -21.66 -15.37 15.41
N ASP A 491 -21.37 -15.34 16.71
CA ASP A 491 -21.57 -14.17 17.57
C ASP A 491 -20.60 -13.03 17.19
N VAL A 492 -19.34 -13.35 16.86
CA VAL A 492 -18.36 -12.38 16.38
C VAL A 492 -18.78 -11.79 15.05
N VAL A 493 -19.29 -12.61 14.12
CA VAL A 493 -19.84 -12.12 12.84
C VAL A 493 -20.96 -11.12 13.08
N GLN A 494 -21.92 -11.45 13.96
CA GLN A 494 -23.02 -10.54 14.28
C GLN A 494 -22.52 -9.21 14.88
N LYS A 495 -21.56 -9.28 15.82
CA LYS A 495 -20.97 -8.09 16.46
C LYS A 495 -20.25 -7.18 15.46
N VAL A 496 -19.47 -7.76 14.54
CA VAL A 496 -18.77 -7.01 13.48
C VAL A 496 -19.78 -6.35 12.54
N VAL A 497 -20.82 -7.07 12.12
CA VAL A 497 -21.88 -6.52 11.26
C VAL A 497 -22.60 -5.37 11.98
N ALA A 498 -23.02 -5.55 13.23
CA ALA A 498 -23.70 -4.51 14.00
C ALA A 498 -22.86 -3.24 14.17
N ALA A 499 -21.58 -3.37 14.57
CA ALA A 499 -20.67 -2.24 14.72
C ALA A 499 -20.40 -1.52 13.39
N THR A 500 -20.26 -2.28 12.30
CA THR A 500 -20.05 -1.72 10.95
C THR A 500 -21.31 -1.01 10.47
N SER A 501 -22.49 -1.59 10.65
CA SER A 501 -23.78 -0.96 10.31
C SER A 501 -24.00 0.35 11.08
N LYS A 502 -23.64 0.40 12.38
CA LYS A 502 -23.67 1.65 13.17
C LYS A 502 -22.74 2.72 12.58
N ALA A 503 -21.55 2.33 12.12
CA ALA A 503 -20.62 3.25 11.46
C ALA A 503 -21.09 3.73 10.09
N MET A 504 -21.82 2.89 9.36
CA MET A 504 -22.45 3.23 8.08
C MET A 504 -23.52 4.32 8.30
N VAL A 505 -24.41 4.15 9.28
CA VAL A 505 -25.40 5.18 9.66
C VAL A 505 -24.72 6.49 10.02
N PHE A 506 -23.71 6.45 10.90
CA PHE A 506 -22.94 7.63 11.25
C PHE A 506 -22.33 8.31 10.02
N THR A 507 -21.79 7.54 9.08
CA THR A 507 -21.17 8.08 7.87
C THR A 507 -22.20 8.75 6.94
N GLN A 508 -23.42 8.21 6.86
CA GLN A 508 -24.52 8.81 6.11
C GLN A 508 -24.93 10.16 6.70
N GLU A 509 -25.06 10.24 8.02
CA GLU A 509 -25.46 11.46 8.73
C GLU A 509 -24.33 12.51 8.81
N ARG A 510 -23.07 12.06 8.87
CA ARG A 510 -21.90 12.88 9.19
C ARG A 510 -20.72 12.60 8.24
N PRO A 511 -20.86 12.81 6.92
CA PRO A 511 -19.83 12.43 5.94
C PRO A 511 -18.48 13.14 6.15
N ASP A 512 -18.47 14.41 6.54
CA ASP A 512 -17.21 15.14 6.78
C ASP A 512 -16.47 14.61 8.02
N ASP A 513 -17.19 14.23 9.07
CA ASP A 513 -16.58 13.65 10.27
C ASP A 513 -16.10 12.22 10.02
N ALA A 514 -16.79 11.47 9.15
CA ALA A 514 -16.32 10.18 8.68
C ALA A 514 -15.01 10.31 7.88
N ALA A 515 -14.89 11.32 7.00
CA ALA A 515 -13.66 11.59 6.27
C ALA A 515 -12.50 11.92 7.22
N LYS A 516 -12.72 12.74 8.25
CA LYS A 516 -11.70 13.01 9.29
C LYS A 516 -11.26 11.75 10.02
N SER A 517 -12.20 10.83 10.29
CA SER A 517 -11.93 9.58 11.00
C SER A 517 -10.88 8.74 10.27
N ILE A 518 -10.97 8.61 8.94
CA ILE A 518 -9.94 7.88 8.15
C ILE A 518 -8.66 8.69 7.95
N VAL A 519 -8.75 10.01 7.72
CA VAL A 519 -7.59 10.89 7.48
C VAL A 519 -6.65 10.89 8.70
N LYS A 520 -7.19 10.81 9.92
CA LYS A 520 -6.40 10.69 11.16
C LYS A 520 -5.37 9.55 11.13
N TYR A 521 -5.70 8.43 10.49
CA TYR A 521 -4.80 7.27 10.38
C TYR A 521 -3.81 7.40 9.22
N PHE A 522 -4.14 8.20 8.20
CA PHE A 522 -3.35 8.32 6.95
C PHE A 522 -3.14 9.77 6.49
N PRO A 523 -2.70 10.72 7.36
CA PRO A 523 -2.69 12.16 7.06
C PRO A 523 -1.65 12.55 5.99
N LYS A 524 -0.70 11.67 5.68
CA LYS A 524 0.30 11.87 4.61
C LYS A 524 -0.14 11.35 3.25
N PHE A 525 -1.20 10.54 3.21
CA PHE A 525 -1.66 9.84 2.01
C PHE A 525 -3.05 10.30 1.57
N LEU A 526 -3.89 10.76 2.51
CA LEU A 526 -5.24 11.23 2.24
C LEU A 526 -5.31 12.75 2.40
N ASN A 527 -5.95 13.40 1.43
CA ASN A 527 -6.34 14.80 1.51
C ASN A 527 -7.77 14.89 2.04
N GLU A 528 -7.98 15.61 3.15
CA GLU A 528 -9.28 15.67 3.83
C GLU A 528 -10.42 16.15 2.92
N ARG A 529 -10.20 17.19 2.11
CA ARG A 529 -11.22 17.70 1.18
C ARG A 529 -11.60 16.65 0.14
N VAL A 530 -10.61 16.00 -0.48
CA VAL A 530 -10.85 14.96 -1.48
C VAL A 530 -11.53 13.75 -0.84
N THR A 531 -11.10 13.35 0.35
CA THR A 531 -11.71 12.26 1.11
C THR A 531 -13.17 12.56 1.49
N ALA A 532 -13.49 13.79 1.88
CA ALA A 532 -14.88 14.19 2.14
C ALA A 532 -15.78 14.08 0.90
N VAL A 533 -15.25 14.43 -0.29
CA VAL A 533 -15.96 14.23 -1.55
C VAL A 533 -16.17 12.74 -1.83
N GLN A 534 -15.14 11.90 -1.66
CA GLN A 534 -15.26 10.44 -1.82
C GLN A 534 -16.35 9.86 -0.90
N VAL A 535 -16.37 10.24 0.39
CA VAL A 535 -17.37 9.78 1.35
C VAL A 535 -18.79 10.19 0.95
N ARG A 536 -19.00 11.46 0.55
CA ARG A 536 -20.31 11.92 0.07
C ARG A 536 -20.80 11.13 -1.14
N ILE A 537 -19.90 10.86 -2.09
CA ILE A 537 -20.23 10.02 -3.26
C ILE A 537 -20.55 8.59 -2.82
N THR A 538 -19.79 8.01 -1.89
CA THR A 538 -20.09 6.69 -1.34
C THR A 538 -21.49 6.63 -0.71
N ASN A 539 -21.90 7.67 0.03
CA ASN A 539 -23.22 7.73 0.67
C ASN A 539 -24.38 7.66 -0.34
N THR A 540 -24.23 8.19 -1.56
CA THR A 540 -25.29 8.14 -2.57
C THR A 540 -25.55 6.72 -3.09
N LEU A 541 -24.63 5.80 -2.82
CA LEU A 541 -24.69 4.41 -3.27
C LEU A 541 -25.05 3.44 -2.15
N MET A 542 -25.24 3.92 -0.92
CA MET A 542 -25.53 3.08 0.25
C MET A 542 -26.99 2.64 0.36
N THR A 543 -27.88 3.23 -0.42
CA THR A 543 -29.31 2.92 -0.43
C THR A 543 -29.77 2.54 -1.84
N SER A 544 -30.80 1.70 -1.89
CA SER A 544 -31.57 1.46 -3.11
C SER A 544 -33.05 1.35 -2.76
N PRO A 545 -33.96 1.53 -3.75
CA PRO A 545 -35.38 1.30 -3.52
C PRO A 545 -35.69 -0.10 -2.97
N LYS A 546 -34.87 -1.10 -3.31
CA LYS A 546 -35.04 -2.50 -2.90
C LYS A 546 -34.60 -2.78 -1.46
N THR A 547 -33.85 -1.86 -0.85
CA THR A 547 -33.45 -1.94 0.56
C THR A 547 -34.17 -0.93 1.44
N ALA A 548 -35.17 -0.22 0.91
CA ALA A 548 -35.96 0.74 1.68
C ALA A 548 -36.70 0.03 2.84
N GLY A 549 -36.62 0.60 4.05
CA GLY A 549 -37.22 0.03 5.25
C GLY A 549 -36.54 -1.25 5.78
N LYS A 550 -35.39 -1.64 5.22
CA LYS A 550 -34.58 -2.78 5.71
C LYS A 550 -33.41 -2.28 6.56
N PRO A 551 -32.88 -3.11 7.48
CA PRO A 551 -31.72 -2.70 8.28
C PRO A 551 -30.48 -2.43 7.40
N VAL A 552 -29.60 -1.55 7.88
CA VAL A 552 -28.35 -1.22 7.18
C VAL A 552 -27.45 -2.45 7.11
N GLY A 553 -26.99 -2.80 5.92
CA GLY A 553 -26.25 -4.03 5.66
C GLY A 553 -27.08 -5.11 4.95
N TRP A 554 -28.39 -4.93 4.79
CA TRP A 554 -29.26 -5.99 4.26
C TRP A 554 -29.00 -6.26 2.77
N ASN A 555 -28.88 -7.54 2.43
CA ASN A 555 -28.72 -8.05 1.08
C ASN A 555 -30.09 -8.26 0.43
N SER A 556 -30.37 -7.56 -0.67
CA SER A 556 -31.60 -7.73 -1.44
C SER A 556 -31.57 -9.01 -2.26
N PRO A 557 -32.48 -9.98 -2.04
CA PRO A 557 -32.56 -11.18 -2.87
C PRO A 557 -32.79 -10.86 -4.34
N GLU A 558 -33.62 -9.85 -4.64
CA GLU A 558 -33.89 -9.45 -6.02
C GLU A 558 -32.64 -8.91 -6.72
N GLU A 559 -31.90 -8.01 -6.06
CA GLU A 559 -30.68 -7.42 -6.66
C GLU A 559 -29.57 -8.47 -6.81
N TRP A 560 -29.43 -9.38 -5.84
CA TRP A 560 -28.49 -10.50 -5.93
C TRP A 560 -28.85 -11.46 -7.05
N SER A 561 -30.12 -11.89 -7.14
CA SER A 561 -30.56 -12.83 -8.18
C SER A 561 -30.38 -12.24 -9.58
N GLY A 562 -30.75 -10.96 -9.76
CA GLY A 562 -30.55 -10.24 -11.02
C GLY A 562 -29.08 -10.12 -11.40
N MET A 563 -28.21 -9.79 -10.43
CA MET A 563 -26.77 -9.75 -10.67
C MET A 563 -26.22 -11.13 -11.04
N LEU A 564 -26.56 -12.18 -10.28
CA LEU A 564 -26.07 -13.54 -10.52
C LEU A 564 -26.51 -14.07 -11.89
N GLU A 565 -27.73 -13.78 -12.31
CA GLU A 565 -28.24 -14.12 -13.64
C GLU A 565 -27.47 -13.38 -14.74
N LEU A 566 -27.25 -12.06 -14.59
CA LEU A 566 -26.45 -11.28 -15.52
C LEU A 566 -25.03 -11.83 -15.63
N LEU A 567 -24.38 -12.11 -14.50
CA LEU A 567 -23.01 -12.65 -14.49
C LEU A 567 -22.95 -14.05 -15.11
N HIS A 568 -23.98 -14.89 -14.93
CA HIS A 568 -24.01 -16.24 -15.47
C HIS A 568 -24.29 -16.26 -16.98
N SER A 569 -25.35 -15.58 -17.42
CA SER A 569 -25.76 -15.49 -18.83
C SER A 569 -24.69 -14.85 -19.73
N THR A 570 -23.81 -14.05 -19.14
CA THR A 570 -22.68 -13.40 -19.83
C THR A 570 -21.36 -14.17 -19.72
N GLY A 571 -21.34 -15.31 -19.01
CA GLY A 571 -20.15 -16.15 -18.84
C GLY A 571 -19.14 -15.62 -17.83
N THR A 572 -19.48 -14.56 -17.09
CA THR A 572 -18.63 -13.98 -16.04
C THR A 572 -18.50 -14.92 -14.82
N ILE A 573 -19.56 -15.67 -14.51
CA ILE A 573 -19.51 -16.83 -13.61
C ILE A 573 -19.89 -18.10 -14.38
N LYS A 574 -19.07 -19.15 -14.24
CA LYS A 574 -19.26 -20.41 -14.96
C LYS A 574 -20.40 -21.24 -14.39
N THR A 575 -20.50 -21.29 -13.07
CA THR A 575 -21.51 -22.06 -12.34
C THR A 575 -22.30 -21.13 -11.43
N ARG A 576 -23.61 -21.02 -11.68
CA ARG A 576 -24.54 -20.36 -10.78
C ARG A 576 -25.00 -21.37 -9.72
N LYS A 577 -24.67 -21.11 -8.46
CA LYS A 577 -25.19 -21.84 -7.30
C LYS A 577 -26.54 -21.22 -6.87
N PRO A 578 -27.29 -21.86 -5.95
CA PRO A 578 -28.40 -21.20 -5.28
C PRO A 578 -27.96 -19.87 -4.64
N ASP A 579 -28.85 -18.87 -4.62
CA ASP A 579 -28.51 -17.49 -4.23
C ASP A 579 -27.97 -17.41 -2.77
N ASP A 580 -28.45 -18.28 -1.88
CA ASP A 580 -28.01 -18.40 -0.48
C ASP A 580 -26.58 -18.95 -0.31
N ALA A 581 -25.97 -19.49 -1.37
CA ALA A 581 -24.56 -19.83 -1.39
C ALA A 581 -23.66 -18.58 -1.39
N TYR A 582 -24.15 -17.44 -1.87
CA TYR A 582 -23.35 -16.23 -2.09
C TYR A 582 -23.44 -15.24 -0.93
N TYR A 583 -24.61 -15.12 -0.30
CA TYR A 583 -24.84 -14.17 0.77
C TYR A 583 -25.77 -14.72 1.86
N THR A 584 -25.83 -14.05 3.01
CA THR A 584 -26.80 -14.28 4.07
C THR A 584 -27.22 -12.96 4.72
N ASN A 585 -28.45 -12.91 5.25
CA ASN A 585 -28.96 -11.80 6.06
C ASN A 585 -29.08 -12.16 7.56
N GLU A 586 -28.65 -13.35 7.97
CA GLU A 586 -28.74 -13.84 9.35
C GLU A 586 -28.09 -12.89 10.39
N PHE A 587 -27.03 -12.19 9.97
CA PHE A 587 -26.25 -11.30 10.84
C PHE A 587 -26.67 -9.83 10.76
N VAL A 588 -27.62 -9.50 9.89
CA VAL A 588 -28.11 -8.13 9.69
C VAL A 588 -29.42 -7.97 10.44
N LYS A 589 -29.38 -7.27 11.57
CA LYS A 589 -30.52 -7.08 12.49
C LYS A 589 -30.94 -5.62 12.58
#